data_AF-A0AAU1ECY2-F1
#
_entry.id   AF-A0AAU1ECY2-F1
#
_cell.length_a   1.000
_cell.length_b   1.000
_cell.length_c   1.000
_cell.angle_alpha   90.00
_cell.angle_beta   90.00
_cell.angle_gamma   90.00
#
_symmetry.space_group_name_H-M   'P 1'
#
loop_
_entity.id
_entity.type
_entity.pdbx_description
1 polymer ?
#
loop_
_entity_poly.entity_id
_entity_poly.type
_entity_poly.pdbx_seq_one_letter_code
_entity_poly.pdbx_strand_id
1 'polypeptide(L)' 'MHLRRMREDRGMSLEELAAHSGLSFRGVVYIEHGQRNPSLTTLINLSRGLHVQPSRLLAVFDVERGTSPEAGTPEQD' A
#
# COMPACT_ATOMS: atom_id res chain seq x y z
N MET A 1 -3.34 -8.78 -2.13
CA MET A 1 -2.96 -7.46 -1.54
C MET A 1 -2.74 -7.63 -0.05
N HIS A 2 -1.69 -7.06 0.52
CA HIS A 2 -1.34 -7.19 1.95
C HIS A 2 -2.09 -6.19 2.85
N LEU A 3 -3.39 -5.96 2.61
CA LEU A 3 -4.16 -4.88 3.25
C LEU A 3 -4.17 -5.00 4.78
N ARG A 4 -4.51 -6.20 5.26
CA ARG A 4 -4.57 -6.52 6.69
C ARG A 4 -3.28 -6.16 7.42
N ARG A 5 -2.15 -6.62 6.90
CA ARG A 5 -0.84 -6.35 7.49
C ARG A 5 -0.55 -4.85 7.56
N MET A 6 -0.78 -4.11 6.46
CA MET A 6 -0.54 -2.66 6.45
C MET A 6 -1.43 -1.88 7.42
N ARG A 7 -2.66 -2.35 7.62
CA ARG A 7 -3.62 -1.81 8.59
C ARG A 7 -3.18 -2.10 10.03
N GLU A 8 -2.82 -3.35 10.32
CA GLU A 8 -2.34 -3.78 11.65
C GLU A 8 -1.00 -3.11 12.02
N ASP A 9 -0.07 -2.94 11.08
CA ASP A 9 1.20 -2.20 11.26
C ASP A 9 0.97 -0.73 11.67
N ARG A 10 -0.25 -0.20 11.50
CA ARG A 10 -0.68 1.16 11.89
C ARG A 10 -1.54 1.20 13.13
N GLY A 11 -1.78 0.04 13.76
CA GLY A 11 -2.69 -0.06 14.89
C GLY A 11 -4.14 0.31 14.56
N MET A 12 -4.54 0.24 13.28
CA MET A 12 -5.90 0.60 12.86
C MET A 12 -6.85 -0.60 12.94
N SER A 13 -8.05 -0.38 13.44
CA SER A 13 -9.22 -1.24 13.23
C SER A 13 -9.74 -1.15 11.79
N LEU A 14 -10.65 -2.06 11.41
CA LEU A 14 -11.30 -2.04 10.11
C LEU A 14 -12.22 -0.81 9.98
N GLU A 15 -12.87 -0.41 11.07
CA GLU A 15 -13.71 0.78 11.19
C GLU A 15 -12.91 2.06 10.96
N GLU A 16 -11.75 2.19 11.59
CA GLU A 16 -10.85 3.34 11.40
C GLU A 16 -10.35 3.44 9.96
N LEU A 17 -9.92 2.31 9.37
CA LEU A 17 -9.51 2.30 7.97
C LEU A 17 -10.66 2.71 7.04
N ALA A 18 -11.87 2.19 7.27
CA ALA A 18 -13.04 2.57 6.48
C ALA A 18 -13.33 4.07 6.57
N ALA A 19 -13.32 4.63 7.78
CA ALA A 19 -13.53 6.05 8.01
C ALA A 19 -12.45 6.90 7.31
N HIS A 20 -11.17 6.57 7.50
CA HIS A 20 -10.05 7.32 6.93
C HIS A 20 -9.97 7.21 5.39
N SER A 21 -10.42 6.08 4.84
CA SER A 21 -10.48 5.88 3.38
C SER A 21 -11.75 6.43 2.73
N GLY A 22 -12.75 6.88 3.50
CA GLY A 22 -14.06 7.25 2.97
C GLY A 22 -14.77 6.08 2.29
N LEU A 23 -14.51 4.85 2.74
CA LEU A 23 -15.11 3.62 2.22
C LEU A 23 -16.12 3.07 3.22
N SER A 24 -17.07 2.26 2.76
CA SER A 24 -17.92 1.53 3.69
C SER A 24 -17.13 0.46 4.43
N PHE A 25 -17.45 0.25 5.70
CA PHE A 25 -16.86 -0.82 6.52
C PHE A 25 -16.93 -2.18 5.82
N ARG A 26 -18.11 -2.56 5.32
CA ARG A 26 -18.31 -3.80 4.57
C ARG A 26 -17.44 -3.88 3.30
N GLY A 27 -17.23 -2.75 2.62
CA GLY A 27 -16.33 -2.67 1.48
C GLY A 27 -14.89 -2.98 1.85
N VAL A 28 -14.38 -2.41 2.94
CA VAL A 28 -13.04 -2.68 3.46
C VAL A 28 -12.90 -4.16 3.87
N VAL A 29 -13.88 -4.71 4.59
CA VAL A 29 -13.90 -6.14 4.96
C VAL A 29 -13.78 -7.03 3.73
N TYR A 30 -14.61 -6.81 2.70
CA TYR A 30 -14.57 -7.62 1.47
C TYR A 30 -13.26 -7.51 0.72
N ILE A 31 -12.65 -6.32 0.69
CA ILE A 31 -11.35 -6.14 0.03
C ILE A 31 -10.24 -6.82 0.83
N GLU A 32 -10.23 -6.70 2.16
CA GLU A 32 -9.21 -7.31 3.02
C GLU A 32 -9.23 -8.84 2.95
N HIS A 33 -10.43 -9.44 2.83
CA HIS A 33 -10.60 -10.89 2.66
C HIS A 33 -10.46 -11.37 1.21
N GLY A 34 -10.11 -10.48 0.26
CA GLY A 34 -9.94 -10.84 -1.16
C GLY A 34 -11.25 -11.20 -1.88
N GLN A 35 -12.41 -10.90 -1.29
CA GLN A 35 -13.73 -11.19 -1.86
C GLN A 35 -14.16 -10.17 -2.92
N ARG A 36 -13.42 -9.07 -3.06
CA ARG A 36 -13.68 -8.03 -4.06
C ARG A 36 -12.38 -7.52 -4.66
N ASN A 37 -12.35 -7.39 -5.98
CA ASN A 37 -11.28 -6.68 -6.68
C ASN A 37 -11.52 -5.14 -6.57
N PRO A 38 -10.65 -4.37 -5.88
CA PRO A 38 -10.82 -2.93 -5.75
C PRO A 38 -10.56 -2.23 -7.09
N SER A 39 -11.30 -1.14 -7.36
CA SER A 39 -10.96 -0.24 -8.49
C SER A 39 -9.70 0.57 -8.16
N LEU A 40 -9.12 1.22 -9.18
CA LEU A 40 -7.99 2.14 -8.96
C LEU A 40 -8.34 3.24 -7.95
N THR A 41 -9.53 3.85 -8.05
CA THR A 41 -10.00 4.86 -7.08
C THR A 41 -10.08 4.29 -5.67
N THR A 42 -10.56 3.06 -5.51
CA THR A 42 -10.59 2.38 -4.21
C THR A 42 -9.18 2.16 -3.65
N LEU A 43 -8.20 1.77 -4.49
CA LEU A 43 -6.81 1.65 -4.07
C LEU A 43 -6.22 2.99 -3.61
N ILE A 44 -6.50 4.09 -4.33
CA ILE A 44 -6.07 5.43 -3.91
C ILE A 44 -6.69 5.79 -2.55
N ASN A 45 -7.97 5.54 -2.36
CA ASN A 45 -8.66 5.82 -1.09
C ASN A 45 -8.09 4.98 0.08
N LEU A 46 -7.81 3.69 -0.15
CA LEU A 46 -7.15 2.83 0.82
C LEU A 46 -5.74 3.36 1.16
N SER A 47 -4.97 3.77 0.15
CA SER A 47 -3.62 4.30 0.37
C SER A 47 -3.62 5.60 1.19
N ARG A 48 -4.62 6.47 0.97
CA ARG A 48 -4.83 7.70 1.74
C ARG A 48 -5.21 7.38 3.19
N GLY A 49 -6.16 6.46 3.40
CA GLY A 49 -6.58 6.07 4.74
C GLY A 49 -5.48 5.37 5.54
N LEU A 50 -4.57 4.67 4.85
CA LEU A 50 -3.36 4.10 5.43
C LEU A 50 -2.19 5.09 5.46
N HIS A 51 -2.26 6.31 4.94
CA HIS A 51 -1.08 7.19 4.86
C HIS A 51 0.15 6.51 4.21
N VAL A 52 -0.05 5.82 3.08
CA VAL A 52 1.01 5.20 2.27
C VAL A 52 0.93 5.64 0.82
N GLN A 53 2.03 5.48 0.09
CA GLN A 53 1.98 5.55 -1.36
C GLN A 53 1.16 4.36 -1.93
N PRO A 54 0.33 4.56 -2.97
CA PRO A 54 -0.44 3.49 -3.61
C PRO A 54 0.40 2.28 -4.04
N SER A 55 1.67 2.50 -4.41
CA SER A 55 2.62 1.44 -4.77
C SER A 55 2.80 0.40 -3.66
N ARG A 56 2.67 0.78 -2.38
CA ARG A 56 2.75 -0.18 -1.26
C ARG A 56 1.59 -1.18 -1.23
N LEU A 57 0.41 -0.80 -1.73
CA LEU A 57 -0.72 -1.73 -1.88
C LEU A 57 -0.47 -2.79 -2.96
N LEU A 58 0.28 -2.40 -3.99
CA LEU A 58 0.56 -3.20 -5.19
C LEU A 58 1.90 -3.95 -5.13
N ALA A 59 2.70 -3.78 -4.08
CA ALA A 59 3.93 -4.52 -3.92
C ALA A 59 3.60 -6.02 -3.75
N VAL A 60 3.82 -6.80 -4.82
CA VAL A 60 3.62 -8.26 -4.85
C VAL A 60 4.96 -9.00 -4.65
N PHE A 61 6.08 -8.34 -4.91
CA PHE A 61 7.44 -8.84 -4.69
C PHE A 61 8.29 -7.68 -4.16
N ASP A 62 9.19 -7.96 -3.22
CA ASP A 62 10.30 -7.06 -2.98
C ASP A 62 11.09 -7.02 -4.29
N VAL A 63 11.01 -5.90 -5.00
CA VAL A 63 12.08 -5.56 -5.94
C VAL A 63 13.28 -5.37 -5.00
N GLU A 64 14.08 -6.42 -4.83
CA GLU A 64 15.47 -6.23 -4.44
C GLU A 64 15.95 -5.15 -5.40
N ARG A 65 16.09 -3.92 -4.89
CA ARG A 65 16.81 -2.93 -5.64
C ARG A 65 18.19 -3.54 -5.74
N GLY A 66 18.48 -4.17 -6.87
CA GLY A 66 19.84 -4.50 -7.25
C GLY A 66 20.63 -3.25 -6.92
N THR A 67 21.58 -3.41 -6.01
CA THR A 67 22.59 -2.41 -5.67
C THR A 67 22.98 -1.73 -6.97
N SER A 68 22.52 -0.49 -7.19
CA SER A 68 23.11 0.31 -8.25
C SER A 68 24.56 0.49 -7.82
N PRO A 69 25.54 0.03 -8.62
CA PRO A 69 26.93 0.25 -8.28
C PRO A 69 27.14 1.76 -8.22
N GLU A 70 27.92 2.15 -7.23
CA GLU A 70 28.31 3.52 -6.92
C GLU A 70 28.60 4.31 -8.19
N ALA A 71 28.11 5.55 -8.23
CA ALA A 71 28.50 6.52 -9.23
C ALA A 71 29.99 6.83 -9.06
N GLY A 72 30.84 6.01 -9.68
CA GLY A 72 32.21 6.36 -9.98
C GLY A 72 32.18 7.55 -10.91
N THR A 73 32.40 8.74 -10.36
CA THR A 73 32.76 9.91 -11.15
C THR A 73 34.17 9.64 -11.68
N PRO A 74 34.43 9.61 -12.99
CA PRO A 74 35.80 9.64 -13.46
C PRO A 74 36.31 11.06 -13.23
N GLU A 75 37.20 11.21 -12.25
CA GLU A 75 38.19 12.29 -12.21
C GLU A 75 39.02 12.14 -13.50
N GLN A 76 38.94 13.12 -14.39
CA GLN A 76 39.77 13.20 -15.59
C GLN A 76 40.70 14.40 -15.44
N ASP A 77 42.00 14.11 -15.44
CA ASP A 77 43.14 15.04 -15.58
C ASP A 77 43.04 15.90 -16.86
#